data_AF-A0A9P0CXJ3-F1
#
_entry.id   AF-A0A9P0CXJ3-F1
#
_cell.length_a   1.000
_cell.length_b   1.000
_cell.length_c   1.000
_cell.angle_alpha   90.00
_cell.angle_beta   90.00
_cell.angle_gamma   90.00
#
_symmetry.space_group_name_H-M   'P 1'
#
loop_
_entity.id
_entity.type
_entity.pdbx_description
1 polymer ?
#
loop_
_entity_poly.entity_id
_entity_poly.type
_entity_poly.pdbx_seq_one_letter_code
_entity_poly.pdbx_strand_id
1 'polypeptide(L)'
;MMEMKFNLSFIFLFGFMFYTEGLIWNSREKQFLMAHDECQSNRITAVGDDTLRKLSTGDEITSFEMSEHIMCLVKKVGLLDENGKLNKEQAMTDLKTITNNKIEEIIKECNVRSDKDSEDDTILKLFVCICLKTHMHIH
;
A
#
# COMPACT_ATOMS: atom_id res chain seq x y z
N MET A 1 2.35 29.36 46.27
CA MET A 1 3.07 29.00 45.03
C MET A 1 3.74 27.67 45.30
N MET A 2 3.33 26.62 44.57
CA MET A 2 3.75 25.23 44.81
C MET A 2 5.01 24.96 43.98
N GLU A 3 6.14 24.70 44.65
CA GLU A 3 7.40 24.30 44.03
C GLU A 3 7.31 22.83 43.59
N MET A 4 7.10 22.58 42.30
CA MET A 4 7.15 21.24 41.72
C MET A 4 8.61 20.80 41.55
N LYS A 5 9.11 20.01 42.51
CA LYS A 5 10.43 19.36 42.40
C LYS A 5 10.34 18.15 41.46
N PHE A 6 10.61 18.35 40.19
CA PHE A 6 10.76 17.26 39.23
C PHE A 6 12.08 16.53 39.46
N ASN A 7 11.98 15.28 39.91
CA ASN A 7 13.12 14.40 40.08
C ASN A 7 13.66 14.00 38.69
N LEU A 8 14.96 14.18 38.44
CA LEU A 8 15.60 13.88 37.14
C LEU A 8 15.29 12.45 36.67
N SER A 9 15.13 11.52 37.60
CA SER A 9 14.80 10.12 37.33
C SER A 9 13.41 9.92 36.69
N PHE A 10 12.46 10.83 36.90
CA PHE A 10 11.12 10.74 36.30
C PHE A 10 11.11 11.18 34.83
N ILE A 11 11.98 12.12 34.45
CA ILE A 11 12.09 12.61 33.06
C ILE A 11 12.63 11.50 32.14
N PHE A 12 13.57 10.68 32.64
CA PHE A 12 14.11 9.56 31.87
C PHE A 12 13.12 8.41 31.66
N LEU A 13 12.21 8.16 32.60
CA LEU A 13 11.21 7.08 32.47
C LEU A 13 10.09 7.45 31.49
N PHE A 14 9.67 8.72 31.45
CA PHE A 14 8.67 9.19 30.50
C PHE A 14 9.25 9.49 29.12
N GLY A 15 10.52 9.89 29.03
CA GLY A 15 11.18 10.18 27.75
C GLY A 15 11.40 8.95 26.87
N PHE A 16 11.57 7.75 27.44
CA PHE A 16 11.91 6.55 26.67
C PHE A 16 10.70 5.89 25.99
N MET A 17 9.48 6.08 26.49
CA MET A 17 8.28 5.46 25.90
C MET A 17 7.81 6.13 24.59
N PHE A 18 8.24 7.36 24.29
CA PHE A 18 7.81 8.07 23.07
C PHE A 18 8.67 7.76 21.84
N TYR A 19 9.77 7.00 21.95
CA TYR A 19 10.67 6.76 20.81
C TYR A 19 10.37 5.49 20.01
N THR A 20 9.53 4.57 20.50
CA THR A 20 9.38 3.25 19.87
C THR A 20 8.19 3.09 18.93
N GLU A 21 7.27 4.05 18.84
CA GLU A 21 6.08 3.92 17.96
C GLU A 21 6.37 4.18 16.47
N GLY A 22 7.59 4.62 16.11
CA GLY A 22 7.96 4.91 14.72
C GLY A 22 8.64 3.77 13.93
N LEU A 23 8.80 2.57 14.53
CA LEU A 23 9.67 1.51 13.99
C LEU A 23 8.94 0.23 13.55
N ILE A 24 7.69 0.35 13.12
CA ILE A 24 6.97 -0.76 12.44
C ILE A 24 6.50 -0.28 11.07
N TRP A 25 7.42 0.25 10.26
CA TRP A 25 7.24 0.24 8.81
C TRP A 25 7.70 -1.12 8.30
N ASN A 26 6.78 -1.92 7.79
CA ASN A 26 7.16 -3.20 7.20
C ASN A 26 8.03 -2.93 5.95
N SER A 27 9.09 -3.72 5.75
CA SER A 27 10.02 -3.51 4.62
C SER A 27 9.30 -3.49 3.26
N ARG A 28 8.21 -4.24 3.15
CA ARG A 28 7.34 -4.33 1.97
C ARG A 28 6.48 -3.09 1.74
N GLU A 29 5.92 -2.52 2.79
CA GLU A 29 5.20 -1.24 2.73
C GLU A 29 6.13 -0.12 2.25
N LYS A 30 7.37 -0.11 2.77
CA LYS A 30 8.38 0.84 2.31
C LYS A 30 8.66 0.74 0.82
N GLN A 31 8.86 -0.49 0.34
CA GLN A 31 9.11 -0.73 -1.08
C GLN A 31 7.94 -0.32 -1.95
N PHE A 32 6.71 -0.55 -1.51
CA PHE A 32 5.52 -0.15 -2.24
C PHE A 32 5.40 1.38 -2.33
N LEU A 33 5.61 2.10 -1.23
CA LEU A 33 5.51 3.57 -1.22
C LEU A 33 6.61 4.23 -2.04
N MET A 34 7.85 3.72 -1.96
CA MET A 34 8.92 4.17 -2.85
C MET A 34 8.61 3.89 -4.33
N ALA A 35 8.06 2.72 -4.65
CA ALA A 35 7.62 2.40 -6.01
C ALA A 35 6.50 3.33 -6.47
N HIS A 36 5.53 3.64 -5.60
CA HIS A 36 4.44 4.56 -5.90
C HIS A 36 4.95 5.96 -6.24
N ASP A 37 5.81 6.53 -5.40
CA ASP A 37 6.40 7.86 -5.62
C ASP A 37 7.19 7.92 -6.93
N GLU A 38 7.99 6.89 -7.21
CA GLU A 38 8.72 6.78 -8.47
C GLU A 38 7.76 6.72 -9.67
N CYS A 39 6.70 5.92 -9.58
CA CYS A 39 5.70 5.79 -10.64
C CYS A 39 4.85 7.05 -10.81
N GLN A 40 4.59 7.81 -9.76
CA GLN A 40 3.90 9.12 -9.85
C GLN A 40 4.80 10.22 -10.41
N SER A 41 6.11 10.14 -10.22
CA SER A 41 7.05 11.15 -10.73
C SER A 41 7.17 11.17 -12.26
N ASN A 42 6.77 10.08 -12.93
CA ASN A 42 6.82 9.95 -14.38
C ASN A 42 5.44 10.24 -15.00
N ARG A 43 5.37 11.23 -15.89
CA ARG A 43 4.12 11.68 -16.54
C ARG A 43 3.36 10.60 -17.31
N ILE A 44 4.04 9.53 -17.75
CA ILE A 44 3.41 8.42 -18.48
C ILE A 44 2.66 7.49 -17.51
N THR A 45 3.25 7.27 -16.34
CA THR A 45 2.74 6.31 -15.34
C THR A 45 2.00 7.01 -14.21
N ALA A 46 1.98 8.34 -14.18
CA ALA A 46 1.27 9.12 -13.20
C ALA A 46 -0.24 8.96 -13.37
N VAL A 47 -0.95 8.82 -12.25
CA VAL A 47 -2.41 8.79 -12.20
C VAL A 47 -2.91 9.99 -11.43
N GLY A 48 -3.99 10.59 -11.91
CA GLY A 48 -4.58 11.77 -11.30
C GLY A 48 -5.14 11.47 -9.91
N ASP A 49 -5.20 12.51 -9.07
CA ASP A 49 -5.66 12.41 -7.69
C ASP A 49 -7.09 11.85 -7.57
N ASP A 50 -7.95 12.08 -8.57
CA ASP A 50 -9.30 11.49 -8.62
C ASP A 50 -9.26 9.95 -8.72
N THR A 51 -8.36 9.41 -9.54
CA THR A 51 -8.16 7.96 -9.69
C THR A 51 -7.57 7.37 -8.42
N LEU A 52 -6.58 8.03 -7.80
CA LEU A 52 -6.04 7.60 -6.50
C LEU A 52 -7.09 7.62 -5.39
N ARG A 53 -7.91 8.66 -5.35
CA ARG A 53 -9.02 8.75 -4.40
C ARG A 53 -9.98 7.59 -4.59
N LYS A 54 -10.46 7.37 -5.81
CA LYS A 54 -11.36 6.25 -6.13
C LYS A 54 -10.78 4.89 -5.73
N LEU A 55 -9.46 4.70 -5.88
CA LEU A 55 -8.78 3.48 -5.40
C LEU A 55 -8.84 3.33 -3.90
N SER A 56 -8.55 4.42 -3.18
CA SER A 56 -8.54 4.42 -1.71
C SER A 56 -9.95 4.24 -1.13
N THR A 57 -11.00 4.67 -1.82
CA THR A 57 -12.40 4.52 -1.39
C THR A 57 -13.02 3.21 -1.84
N GLY A 58 -12.43 2.51 -2.82
CA GLY A 58 -13.00 1.30 -3.42
C GLY A 58 -14.09 1.58 -4.47
N ASP A 59 -14.11 2.81 -5.00
CA ASP A 59 -14.97 3.14 -6.13
C ASP A 59 -14.51 2.41 -7.40
N GLU A 60 -15.43 2.16 -8.33
CA GLU A 60 -15.11 1.49 -9.59
C GLU A 60 -14.11 2.32 -10.41
N ILE A 61 -13.04 1.65 -10.86
CA ILE A 61 -12.04 2.18 -11.78
C ILE A 61 -11.81 1.15 -12.87
N THR A 62 -11.70 1.61 -14.11
CA THR A 62 -11.40 0.73 -15.25
C THR A 62 -9.92 0.36 -15.27
N SER A 63 -9.59 -0.83 -15.81
CA SER A 63 -8.20 -1.30 -15.97
C SER A 63 -7.36 -0.30 -16.78
N PHE A 64 -7.99 0.38 -17.73
CA PHE A 64 -7.36 1.35 -18.61
C PHE A 64 -6.89 2.62 -17.89
N GLU A 65 -7.64 3.09 -16.89
CA GLU A 65 -7.31 4.34 -16.17
C GLU A 65 -6.06 4.23 -15.29
N MET A 66 -5.56 3.01 -15.07
CA MET A 66 -4.40 2.76 -14.21
C MET A 66 -3.37 1.81 -14.81
N SER A 67 -3.56 1.36 -16.04
CA SER A 67 -2.75 0.27 -16.60
C SER A 67 -1.24 0.57 -16.52
N GLU A 68 -0.83 1.77 -16.91
CA GLU A 68 0.58 2.21 -16.85
C GLU A 68 1.10 2.31 -15.41
N HIS A 69 0.27 2.80 -14.48
CA HIS A 69 0.66 2.93 -13.08
C HIS A 69 0.79 1.57 -12.41
N ILE A 70 -0.17 0.68 -12.62
CA ILE A 70 -0.15 -0.71 -12.14
C ILE A 70 1.09 -1.40 -12.69
N MET A 71 1.36 -1.29 -14.00
CA MET A 71 2.53 -1.91 -14.62
C MET A 71 3.85 -1.39 -14.06
N CYS A 72 3.94 -0.09 -13.82
CA CYS A 72 5.09 0.50 -13.16
C CYS A 72 5.27 -0.06 -11.73
N LEU A 73 4.21 -0.06 -10.93
CA LEU A 73 4.23 -0.54 -9.54
C LEU A 73 4.67 -2.00 -9.47
N VAL A 74 4.02 -2.89 -10.22
CA VAL A 74 4.23 -4.34 -10.10
C VAL A 74 5.61 -4.75 -10.60
N LYS A 75 6.18 -3.99 -11.55
CA LYS A 75 7.58 -4.15 -11.98
C LYS A 75 8.54 -3.71 -10.89
N LYS A 76 8.28 -2.59 -10.24
CA LYS A 76 9.15 -2.03 -9.18
C LYS A 76 9.13 -2.87 -7.90
N VAL A 77 7.98 -3.42 -7.53
CA VAL A 77 7.85 -4.30 -6.36
C VAL A 77 8.17 -5.77 -6.65
N GLY A 78 8.59 -6.10 -7.88
CA GLY A 78 9.08 -7.44 -8.22
C GLY A 78 7.99 -8.51 -8.30
N LEU A 79 6.76 -8.14 -8.64
CA LEU A 79 5.66 -9.09 -8.82
C LEU A 79 5.61 -9.73 -10.21
N LEU A 80 6.37 -9.22 -11.16
CA LEU A 80 6.56 -9.84 -12.47
C LEU A 80 7.87 -10.65 -12.47
N ASP A 81 7.83 -11.83 -13.07
CA ASP A 81 9.02 -12.61 -13.35
C ASP A 81 9.83 -12.03 -14.54
N GLU A 82 10.96 -12.66 -14.88
CA GLU A 82 11.83 -12.24 -15.98
C GLU A 82 11.14 -12.24 -17.35
N ASN A 83 10.04 -12.97 -17.49
CA ASN A 83 9.23 -13.05 -18.71
C ASN A 83 8.03 -12.09 -18.68
N GLY A 84 7.91 -11.25 -17.64
CA GLY A 84 6.80 -10.32 -17.47
C GLY A 84 5.51 -10.98 -16.99
N LYS A 85 5.56 -12.23 -16.52
CA LYS A 85 4.39 -12.94 -15.99
C LYS A 85 4.25 -12.70 -14.50
N LEU A 86 3.02 -12.60 -14.02
CA LEU A 86 2.72 -12.43 -12.61
C LEU A 86 3.20 -13.62 -11.77
N ASN A 87 4.04 -13.34 -10.77
CA ASN A 87 4.35 -14.28 -9.70
C ASN A 87 3.19 -14.30 -8.68
N LYS A 88 2.17 -15.12 -8.97
CA LYS A 88 0.97 -15.24 -8.14
C LYS A 88 1.25 -15.62 -6.69
N GLU A 89 2.25 -16.48 -6.46
CA GLU A 89 2.61 -16.94 -5.11
C GLU A 89 3.17 -15.80 -4.26
N GLN A 90 4.07 -14.99 -4.84
CA GLN A 90 4.61 -13.82 -4.19
C GLN A 90 3.51 -12.80 -3.90
N ALA A 91 2.69 -12.46 -4.90
CA ALA A 91 1.57 -11.53 -4.74
C ALA A 91 0.63 -11.97 -3.60
N MET A 92 0.26 -13.24 -3.54
CA MET A 92 -0.63 -13.76 -2.47
C MET A 92 0.03 -13.76 -1.10
N THR A 93 1.34 -14.05 -1.02
CA THR A 93 2.10 -13.96 0.22
C THR A 93 2.09 -12.54 0.76
N ASP A 94 2.31 -11.57 -0.11
CA ASP A 94 2.35 -10.16 0.24
C ASP A 94 1.00 -9.63 0.67
N LEU A 95 -0.07 -10.02 -0.04
CA LEU A 95 -1.44 -9.73 0.37
C LEU A 95 -1.74 -10.27 1.77
N LYS A 96 -1.31 -11.50 2.11
CA LYS A 96 -1.53 -12.04 3.46
C LYS A 96 -0.78 -11.24 4.53
N THR A 97 0.46 -10.83 4.24
CA THR A 97 1.26 -9.99 5.14
C THR A 97 0.61 -8.63 5.36
N ILE A 98 0.12 -7.99 4.30
CA ILE A 98 -0.47 -6.65 4.36
C ILE A 98 -1.84 -6.68 5.05
N THR A 99 -2.67 -7.67 4.73
CA THR A 99 -4.05 -7.74 5.21
C THR A 99 -4.20 -8.32 6.62
N ASN A 100 -3.14 -8.85 7.24
CA ASN A 100 -3.21 -9.54 8.54
C ASN A 100 -4.36 -10.56 8.61
N ASN A 101 -4.60 -11.30 7.52
CA ASN A 101 -5.71 -12.26 7.31
C ASN A 101 -7.12 -11.67 7.13
N LYS A 102 -7.28 -10.35 6.96
CA LYS A 102 -8.55 -9.71 6.57
C LYS A 102 -8.78 -9.65 5.06
N ILE A 103 -8.16 -10.57 4.32
CA ILE A 103 -8.14 -10.53 2.85
C ILE A 103 -9.55 -10.54 2.25
N GLU A 104 -10.50 -11.28 2.83
CA GLU A 104 -11.89 -11.36 2.32
C GLU A 104 -12.68 -10.07 2.50
N GLU A 105 -12.44 -9.34 3.59
CA GLU A 105 -13.06 -8.02 3.84
C GLU A 105 -12.53 -7.00 2.83
N ILE A 106 -11.20 -6.97 2.65
CA ILE A 106 -10.57 -6.00 1.76
C ILE A 106 -10.82 -6.32 0.28
N ILE A 107 -10.96 -7.60 -0.10
CA ILE A 107 -11.38 -8.00 -1.45
C ILE A 107 -12.76 -7.40 -1.80
N LYS A 108 -13.73 -7.50 -0.87
CA LYS A 108 -15.07 -6.92 -1.09
C LYS A 108 -14.99 -5.42 -1.26
N GLU A 109 -14.18 -4.79 -0.44
CA GLU A 109 -13.94 -3.36 -0.42
C GLU A 109 -13.17 -2.81 -1.63
N CYS A 110 -12.31 -3.62 -2.23
CA CYS A 110 -11.60 -3.24 -3.46
C CYS A 110 -12.46 -3.43 -4.71
N ASN A 111 -13.65 -4.05 -4.57
CA ASN A 111 -14.65 -4.27 -5.62
C ASN A 111 -14.05 -4.66 -6.98
N VAL A 112 -12.99 -5.47 -6.96
CA VAL A 112 -12.25 -5.82 -8.18
C VAL A 112 -13.02 -6.89 -8.93
N ARG A 113 -13.99 -6.45 -9.74
CA ARG A 113 -14.64 -7.29 -10.74
C ARG A 113 -14.73 -6.52 -12.04
N SER A 114 -14.02 -7.00 -13.05
CA SER A 114 -14.49 -6.87 -14.42
C SER A 114 -14.69 -8.28 -14.97
N ASP A 115 -15.86 -8.52 -15.54
CA ASP A 115 -16.21 -9.67 -16.35
C ASP A 115 -15.30 -9.86 -17.59
N LYS A 116 -14.41 -8.90 -17.86
CA LYS A 116 -13.50 -8.85 -19.01
C LYS A 116 -12.02 -8.94 -18.65
N ASP A 117 -11.66 -8.91 -17.37
CA ASP A 117 -10.26 -8.95 -16.93
C ASP A 117 -9.72 -10.38 -16.93
N SER A 118 -8.42 -10.54 -17.19
CA SER A 118 -7.75 -11.81 -16.92
C SER A 118 -7.62 -12.05 -15.41
N GLU A 119 -7.35 -13.30 -15.04
CA GLU A 119 -7.06 -13.65 -13.64
C GLU A 119 -5.86 -12.85 -13.10
N ASP A 120 -4.83 -12.63 -13.94
CA ASP A 120 -3.63 -11.88 -13.57
C ASP A 120 -3.96 -10.39 -13.35
N ASP A 121 -4.75 -9.78 -14.23
CA ASP A 121 -5.20 -8.38 -14.08
C ASP A 121 -6.01 -8.19 -12.81
N THR A 122 -6.87 -9.17 -12.48
CA THR A 122 -7.66 -9.15 -11.25
C THR A 122 -6.78 -9.17 -10.01
N ILE A 123 -5.77 -10.05 -9.98
CA ILE A 123 -4.82 -10.14 -8.86
C ILE A 123 -4.00 -8.85 -8.73
N LEU A 124 -3.55 -8.26 -9.85
CA LEU A 124 -2.77 -7.03 -9.82
C LEU A 124 -3.57 -5.85 -9.30
N LYS A 125 -4.81 -5.67 -9.77
CA LYS A 125 -5.71 -4.64 -9.27
C LYS A 125 -6.00 -4.79 -7.78
N LEU A 126 -6.25 -6.03 -7.35
CA LEU A 126 -6.47 -6.33 -5.94
C LEU A 126 -5.24 -6.00 -5.10
N PHE A 127 -4.04 -6.38 -5.56
CA PHE A 127 -2.78 -6.06 -4.90
C PHE A 127 -2.59 -4.55 -4.74
N VAL A 128 -2.75 -3.80 -5.83
CA VAL A 128 -2.59 -2.35 -5.82
C VAL A 128 -3.63 -1.70 -4.90
N CYS A 129 -4.91 -2.04 -5.02
CA CYS A 129 -5.95 -1.50 -4.13
C CYS A 129 -5.65 -1.77 -2.65
N ILE A 130 -5.27 -3.01 -2.30
CA ILE A 130 -4.93 -3.38 -0.92
C ILE A 130 -3.76 -2.54 -0.41
N CYS A 131 -2.67 -2.43 -1.18
CA CYS A 131 -1.50 -1.67 -0.77
C CYS A 131 -1.82 -0.18 -0.58
N LEU A 132 -2.62 0.40 -1.48
CA LEU A 132 -3.05 1.79 -1.37
C LEU A 132 -3.94 2.00 -0.14
N LYS A 133 -4.95 1.14 0.09
CA LYS A 133 -5.87 1.26 1.23
C LYS A 133 -5.17 1.09 2.59
N THR A 134 -4.24 0.16 2.69
CA THR A 134 -3.59 -0.19 3.96
C THR A 134 -2.42 0.71 4.32
N HIS A 135 -1.79 1.35 3.33
CA HIS A 135 -0.54 2.08 3.54
C HIS A 135 -0.54 3.53 3.04
N MET A 136 -1.54 3.94 2.26
CA MET A 136 -1.80 5.35 1.97
C MET A 136 -3.10 5.78 2.63
N HIS A 137 -2.98 6.30 3.85
CA HIS A 137 -3.93 7.32 4.31
C HIS A 137 -3.69 8.55 3.42
N ILE A 138 -4.42 8.64 2.31
CA ILE A 138 -4.46 9.86 1.50
C ILE A 138 -5.05 10.95 2.39
N HIS A 139 -4.18 11.82 2.91
CA HIS A 139 -4.54 13.01 3.69
C HIS A 139 -4.91 14.17 2.78
#